data_AF-A0A953YPA1-F1
#
_entry.id   AF-A0A953YPA1-F1
#
_cell.length_a   1.000
_cell.length_b   1.000
_cell.length_c   1.000
_cell.angle_alpha   90.00
_cell.angle_beta   90.00
_cell.angle_gamma   90.00
#
_symmetry.space_group_name_H-M   'P 1'
#
loop_
_entity.id
_entity.type
_entity.pdbx_description
1 polymer ?
#
loop_
_entity_poly.entity_id
_entity_poly.type
_entity_poly.pdbx_seq_one_letter_code
_entity_poly.pdbx_strand_id
1 'polypeptide(L)'
;GFFLGPAALAGMLMGALLIGVILALLMSNAGGAWDNAKKFIERGLVSGEKKGSDAHAAAVIGDTVGDPFKDTTGPAMNILVKLLSIVSLVMVPYVAGS
;
A
#
# COMPACT_ATOMS: atom_id res chain seq x y z
N GLY A 1 14.37 -15.79 -16.29
CA GLY A 1 13.35 -16.48 -17.08
C GLY A 1 14.01 -17.21 -18.22
N PHE A 2 13.95 -16.66 -19.43
CA PHE A 2 14.58 -17.26 -20.62
C PHE A 2 16.10 -17.03 -20.75
N PHE A 3 16.60 -15.86 -20.34
CA PHE A 3 18.03 -15.50 -20.50
C PHE A 3 18.89 -15.71 -19.25
N LEU A 4 18.33 -15.42 -18.05
CA LEU A 4 19.07 -15.43 -16.78
C LEU A 4 18.79 -16.67 -15.91
N GLY A 5 18.02 -17.63 -16.43
CA GLY A 5 17.63 -18.85 -15.74
C GLY A 5 16.55 -18.68 -14.65
N PRO A 6 16.18 -19.79 -13.97
CA PRO A 6 15.09 -19.84 -12.98
C PRO A 6 15.45 -19.18 -11.65
N ALA A 7 16.69 -19.32 -11.18
CA ALA A 7 17.14 -18.75 -9.91
C ALA A 7 17.10 -17.21 -9.93
N ALA A 8 17.56 -16.58 -11.02
CA ALA A 8 17.47 -15.13 -11.18
C ALA A 8 16.01 -14.64 -11.27
N LEU A 9 15.13 -15.43 -11.88
CA LEU A 9 13.69 -15.12 -11.93
C LEU A 9 13.08 -15.18 -10.53
N ALA A 10 13.40 -16.21 -9.75
CA ALA A 10 12.93 -16.36 -8.37
C ALA A 10 13.41 -15.20 -7.48
N GLY A 11 14.67 -14.79 -7.61
CA GLY A 11 15.22 -13.63 -6.90
C GLY A 11 14.51 -12.31 -7.27
N MET A 12 14.27 -12.07 -8.56
CA MET A 12 13.52 -10.90 -9.02
C MET A 12 12.09 -10.88 -8.49
N LEU A 13 11.40 -12.02 -8.52
CA LEU A 13 10.02 -12.14 -8.01
C LEU A 13 9.95 -11.90 -6.50
N MET A 14 10.89 -12.46 -5.73
CA MET A 14 10.98 -12.18 -4.29
C MET A 14 11.24 -10.70 -4.00
N GLY A 15 12.18 -10.08 -4.71
CA GLY A 15 12.50 -8.66 -4.52
C GLY A 15 11.33 -7.75 -4.88
N ALA A 16 10.67 -8.00 -6.00
CA ALA A 16 9.47 -7.26 -6.42
C ALA A 16 8.33 -7.41 -5.42
N LEU A 17 8.15 -8.61 -4.86
CA LEU A 17 7.15 -8.87 -3.83
C LEU A 17 7.44 -8.09 -2.55
N LEU A 18 8.66 -8.17 -2.01
CA LEU A 18 9.07 -7.46 -0.78
C LEU A 18 8.87 -5.95 -0.90
N ILE A 19 9.33 -5.35 -2.00
CA ILE A 19 9.14 -3.92 -2.27
C ILE A 19 7.65 -3.60 -2.43
N GLY A 20 6.90 -4.45 -3.14
CA GLY A 20 5.46 -4.32 -3.31
C GLY A 20 4.70 -4.32 -1.99
N VAL A 21 5.09 -5.16 -1.02
CA VAL A 21 4.48 -5.20 0.32
C VAL A 21 4.65 -3.86 1.04
N ILE A 22 5.89 -3.37 1.10
CA ILE A 22 6.23 -2.14 1.82
C ILE A 22 5.49 -0.95 1.20
N LEU A 23 5.47 -0.88 -0.13
CA LEU A 23 4.81 0.21 -0.85
C LEU A 23 3.29 0.17 -0.67
N ALA A 24 2.66 -1.01 -0.71
CA ALA A 24 1.23 -1.17 -0.50
C ALA A 24 0.80 -0.77 0.92
N LEU A 25 1.58 -1.15 1.94
CA LEU A 25 1.34 -0.73 3.32
C LEU A 25 1.49 0.79 3.50
N LEU A 26 2.54 1.38 2.92
CA LEU A 26 2.78 2.82 2.98
C LEU A 26 1.62 3.59 2.34
N MET A 27 1.21 3.20 1.14
CA MET A 27 0.14 3.84 0.38
C MET A 27 -1.21 3.73 1.10
N SER A 28 -1.54 2.57 1.64
CA SER A 28 -2.78 2.37 2.40
C SER A 28 -2.84 3.28 3.65
N ASN A 29 -1.75 3.34 4.41
CA ASN A 29 -1.68 4.18 5.60
C ASN A 29 -1.70 5.67 5.27
N ALA A 30 -0.97 6.10 4.24
CA ALA A 30 -0.93 7.50 3.80
C ALA A 30 -2.31 7.98 3.30
N GLY A 31 -2.98 7.20 2.45
CA GLY A 31 -4.33 7.51 1.96
C GLY A 31 -5.35 7.59 3.10
N GLY A 32 -5.30 6.64 4.05
CA GLY A 32 -6.15 6.68 5.24
C GLY A 32 -5.88 7.88 6.16
N ALA A 33 -4.60 8.29 6.31
CA ALA A 33 -4.24 9.46 7.10
C ALA A 33 -4.80 10.76 6.52
N TRP A 34 -4.72 10.94 5.19
CA TRP A 34 -5.28 12.12 4.52
C TRP A 34 -6.81 12.19 4.60
N ASP A 35 -7.52 11.07 4.40
CA ASP A 35 -8.98 11.00 4.58
C ASP A 35 -9.39 11.35 6.02
N ASN A 36 -8.67 10.78 6.99
CA ASN A 36 -8.92 11.04 8.40
C ASN A 36 -8.65 12.51 8.77
N ALA A 37 -7.58 13.12 8.24
CA ALA A 37 -7.30 14.54 8.45
C ALA A 37 -8.42 15.43 7.90
N LYS A 38 -8.91 15.16 6.69
CA LYS A 38 -10.08 15.85 6.11
C LYS A 38 -11.31 15.70 7.02
N LYS A 39 -11.64 14.48 7.44
CA LYS A 39 -12.77 14.20 8.34
C LYS A 39 -12.62 14.86 9.71
N PHE A 40 -11.40 15.01 10.22
CA PHE A 40 -11.13 15.65 11.50
C PHE A 40 -11.48 17.14 11.46
N ILE A 41 -11.16 17.83 10.36
CA ILE A 41 -11.56 19.22 10.11
C ILE A 41 -13.08 19.32 9.89
N GLU A 42 -13.67 18.40 9.10
CA GLU A 42 -15.12 18.40 8.83
C GLU A 42 -15.98 18.18 10.08
N ARG A 43 -15.44 17.48 11.08
CA ARG A 43 -16.08 17.26 12.39
C ARG A 43 -15.85 18.42 13.37
N GLY A 44 -15.10 19.45 12.98
CA GLY A 44 -14.79 20.60 13.84
C GLY A 44 -13.87 20.26 15.01
N LEU A 45 -13.05 19.21 14.88
CA LEU A 45 -12.11 18.77 15.93
C LEU A 45 -10.78 19.54 15.90
N VAL A 46 -10.61 20.44 14.93
CA VAL A 46 -9.48 21.36 14.82
C VAL A 46 -9.96 22.75 15.18
N SER A 47 -9.45 23.30 16.27
CA SER A 47 -9.80 24.64 16.74
C SER A 47 -9.45 25.71 15.70
N GLY A 48 -10.42 26.56 15.36
CA GLY A 48 -10.23 27.65 14.40
C GLY A 48 -10.47 27.25 12.93
N GLU A 49 -10.48 25.95 12.64
CA GLU A 49 -10.72 25.43 11.30
C GLU A 49 -12.14 24.89 11.15
N LYS A 50 -12.70 25.03 9.96
CA LYS A 50 -14.04 24.55 9.62
C LYS A 50 -14.11 24.11 8.17
N LYS A 51 -15.20 23.46 7.79
CA LYS A 51 -15.47 23.14 6.39
C LYS A 51 -15.44 24.41 5.54
N GLY A 52 -14.70 24.38 4.43
CA GLY A 52 -14.49 25.52 3.53
C GLY A 52 -13.39 26.50 3.96
N SER A 53 -12.63 26.20 5.01
CA SER A 53 -11.37 26.89 5.32
C SER A 53 -10.26 26.49 4.34
N ASP A 54 -9.17 27.26 4.31
CA ASP A 54 -7.99 26.92 3.52
C ASP A 54 -7.37 25.58 3.96
N ALA A 55 -7.39 25.27 5.26
CA ALA A 55 -6.93 23.97 5.77
C ALA A 55 -7.83 22.82 5.31
N HIS A 56 -9.16 23.04 5.27
CA HIS A 56 -10.10 22.05 4.72
C HIS A 56 -9.85 21.82 3.23
N ALA A 57 -9.64 22.88 2.44
CA ALA A 57 -9.32 22.75 1.02
C ALA A 57 -8.02 21.97 0.79
N ALA A 58 -6.97 22.23 1.57
CA ALA A 58 -5.73 21.48 1.50
C ALA A 58 -5.92 19.99 1.87
N ALA A 59 -6.73 19.70 2.90
CA ALA A 59 -7.03 18.32 3.30
C ALA A 59 -7.88 17.58 2.24
N VAL A 60 -8.78 18.27 1.55
CA VAL A 60 -9.54 17.71 0.41
C VAL A 60 -8.60 17.33 -0.74
N ILE A 61 -7.61 18.18 -1.06
CA ILE A 61 -6.59 17.85 -2.07
C ILE A 61 -5.78 16.63 -1.63
N GLY A 62 -5.34 16.59 -0.36
CA GLY A 62 -4.61 15.44 0.20
C GLY A 62 -5.39 14.13 0.11
N ASP A 63 -6.67 14.14 0.46
CA ASP A 63 -7.54 12.97 0.33
C ASP A 63 -7.73 12.57 -1.14
N THR A 64 -7.90 13.52 -2.05
CA THR A 64 -7.99 13.24 -3.50
C THR A 64 -6.72 12.57 -4.05
N VAL A 65 -5.55 12.98 -3.57
CA VAL A 65 -4.26 12.31 -3.89
C VAL A 65 -4.18 10.92 -3.23
N GLY A 66 -4.77 10.76 -2.05
CA GLY A 66 -4.82 9.53 -1.28
C GLY A 66 -5.85 8.50 -1.75
N ASP A 67 -6.89 8.91 -2.49
CA ASP A 67 -7.99 8.05 -2.94
C ASP A 67 -7.48 6.88 -3.81
N PRO A 68 -6.63 7.09 -4.84
CA PRO A 68 -6.03 5.99 -5.58
C PRO A 68 -5.25 5.03 -4.67
N PHE A 69 -4.59 5.56 -3.64
CA PHE A 69 -3.80 4.75 -2.72
C PHE A 69 -4.68 3.91 -1.81
N LYS A 70 -5.66 4.46 -1.08
CA LYS A 70 -6.49 3.63 -0.20
C LYS A 70 -7.48 2.73 -0.95
N ASP A 71 -8.07 3.20 -2.06
CA ASP A 71 -9.15 2.47 -2.76
C ASP A 71 -8.62 1.45 -3.77
N THR A 72 -7.38 1.61 -4.26
CA THR A 72 -6.74 0.63 -5.16
C THR A 72 -5.80 -0.31 -4.40
N THR A 73 -5.02 0.20 -3.43
CA THR A 73 -4.08 -0.66 -2.69
C THR A 73 -4.74 -1.44 -1.55
N GLY A 74 -5.85 -0.95 -0.98
CA GLY A 74 -6.61 -1.67 0.04
C GLY A 74 -7.07 -3.07 -0.42
N PRO A 75 -7.76 -3.19 -1.57
CA PRO A 75 -8.07 -4.48 -2.19
C PRO A 75 -6.81 -5.27 -2.58
N ALA A 76 -5.74 -4.59 -2.99
CA ALA A 76 -4.48 -5.22 -3.38
C ALA A 76 -3.76 -5.88 -2.19
N MET A 77 -3.93 -5.43 -0.95
CA MET A 77 -3.34 -6.06 0.23
C MET A 77 -3.84 -7.49 0.45
N ASN A 78 -5.11 -7.78 0.17
CA ASN A 78 -5.64 -9.13 0.26
C ASN A 78 -5.06 -10.05 -0.82
N ILE A 79 -4.77 -9.50 -2.01
CA ILE A 79 -4.07 -10.21 -3.08
C ILE A 79 -2.60 -10.42 -2.70
N LEU A 80 -1.95 -9.42 -2.14
CA LEU A 80 -0.56 -9.46 -1.71
C LEU A 80 -0.32 -10.55 -0.66
N VAL A 81 -1.20 -10.69 0.33
CA VAL A 81 -1.16 -11.80 1.31
C VAL A 81 -1.29 -13.16 0.62
N LYS A 82 -2.19 -13.28 -0.36
CA LYS A 82 -2.33 -14.53 -1.13
C LYS A 82 -1.09 -14.84 -1.96
N LEU A 83 -0.46 -13.83 -2.58
CA LEU A 83 0.77 -13.98 -3.34
C LEU A 83 1.95 -14.36 -2.44
N LEU A 84 2.09 -13.74 -1.26
CA LEU A 84 3.09 -14.10 -0.26
C LEU A 84 2.95 -15.57 0.17
N SER A 85 1.73 -16.05 0.39
CA SER A 85 1.47 -17.45 0.74
C SER A 85 1.88 -18.40 -0.39
N ILE A 86 1.53 -18.09 -1.65
CA ILE A 86 1.89 -18.92 -2.82
C ILE A 86 3.40 -18.92 -3.03
N VAL A 87 4.06 -17.75 -2.97
CA VAL A 87 5.52 -17.64 -3.12
C VAL A 87 6.22 -18.39 -1.99
N SER A 88 5.75 -18.26 -0.74
CA SER A 88 6.28 -19.04 0.38
C SER A 88 6.19 -20.54 0.09
N LEU A 89 5.05 -21.02 -0.39
CA LEU A 89 4.84 -22.43 -0.74
C LEU A 89 5.78 -22.92 -1.85
N VAL A 90 6.00 -22.09 -2.88
CA VAL A 90 6.92 -22.40 -3.99
C VAL A 90 8.38 -22.40 -3.52
N MET A 91 8.73 -21.57 -2.54
CA MET A 91 10.10 -21.48 -2.01
C MET A 91 10.42 -22.56 -0.98
N VAL A 92 9.45 -23.17 -0.31
CA VAL A 92 9.65 -24.28 0.65
C VAL A 92 10.60 -25.37 0.13
N PRO A 93 10.41 -25.98 -1.05
CA PRO A 93 11.31 -27.03 -1.54
C PRO A 93 12.73 -26.54 -1.86
N TYR A 94 12.94 -25.25 -2.12
CA TYR A 94 14.27 -24.68 -2.36
C TYR A 94 15.01 -24.32 -1.06
N VAL A 95 14.28 -24.05 0.03
CA VAL A 95 14.84 -23.70 1.35
C VAL A 95 14.97 -24.93 2.25
N ALA A 96 14.06 -25.91 2.12
CA ALA A 96 14.08 -27.17 2.87
C ALA A 96 14.79 -28.32 2.13
N GLY A 97 15.17 -28.13 0.87
CA GLY A 97 15.89 -29.10 0.02
C GLY A 97 17.41 -29.03 0.10
N SER A 98 17.97 -28.48 1.19
CA SER A 98 19.40 -28.51 1.53
C SER A 98 19.68 -29.51 2.65
#